data_AF-A0A327YEC8-F1
#
_entry.id   AF-A0A327YEC8-F1
#
_cell.length_a   1.000
_cell.length_b   1.000
_cell.length_c   1.000
_cell.angle_alpha   90.00
_cell.angle_beta   90.00
_cell.angle_gamma   90.00
#
_symmetry.space_group_name_H-M   'P 1'
#
loop_
_entity.id
_entity.type
_entity.pdbx_description
1 polymer ?
#
loop_
_entity_poly.entity_id
_entity_poly.type
_entity_poly.pdbx_seq_one_letter_code
_entity_poly.pdbx_strand_id
1 'polypeptide(L)'
;MRNNNKLAYFIIAICTIWVLFSISKSYINDIKLNNYGIETIGRVIKFKGISKTKGFEYIYNVEGKLKKSESLIGLEENIKLGDFYKVVYLPSNTNIKKIYSDEKIKDTVAILKAGFSREDIENMPK
;
A
#
# COMPACT_ATOMS: atom_id res chain seq x y z
N MET A 1 -46.04 -14.36 9.88
CA MET A 1 -44.68 -13.95 9.42
C MET A 1 -44.12 -12.97 10.44
N ARG A 2 -43.06 -13.36 11.15
CA ARG A 2 -42.39 -12.53 12.16
C ARG A 2 -41.84 -11.26 11.46
N ASN A 3 -41.86 -10.12 12.13
CA ASN A 3 -41.60 -8.80 11.54
C ASN A 3 -40.11 -8.64 11.15
N ASN A 4 -39.69 -9.33 10.09
CA ASN A 4 -38.30 -9.44 9.63
C ASN A 4 -37.74 -8.11 9.12
N ASN A 5 -38.62 -7.16 8.80
CA ASN A 5 -38.25 -5.82 8.31
C ASN A 5 -37.54 -5.01 9.41
N LYS A 6 -37.98 -5.09 10.68
CA LYS A 6 -37.32 -4.40 11.80
C LYS A 6 -35.90 -4.92 12.05
N LEU A 7 -35.71 -6.23 11.95
CA LEU A 7 -34.39 -6.87 12.07
C LEU A 7 -33.48 -6.43 10.90
N ALA A 8 -34.02 -6.38 9.68
CA ALA A 8 -33.28 -5.93 8.51
C ALA A 8 -32.81 -4.47 8.65
N TYR A 9 -33.67 -3.55 9.10
CA TYR A 9 -33.27 -2.16 9.35
C TYR A 9 -32.16 -2.04 10.41
N PHE A 10 -32.21 -2.87 11.45
CA PHE A 10 -31.17 -2.89 12.49
C PHE A 10 -29.81 -3.37 11.94
N ILE A 11 -29.81 -4.42 11.11
CA ILE A 11 -28.61 -4.91 10.43
C ILE A 11 -28.05 -3.84 9.49
N ILE A 12 -28.91 -3.21 8.68
CA ILE A 12 -28.50 -2.14 7.76
C ILE A 12 -27.85 -0.99 8.54
N ALA A 13 -28.46 -0.53 9.64
CA ALA A 13 -27.91 0.55 10.46
C ALA A 13 -26.50 0.22 10.99
N ILE A 14 -26.29 -1.01 11.50
CA ILE A 14 -24.97 -1.46 11.96
C ILE A 14 -23.96 -1.48 10.81
N CYS A 15 -24.34 -2.02 9.64
CA CYS A 15 -23.48 -2.06 8.46
C CYS A 15 -23.09 -0.64 8.03
N THR A 16 -24.03 0.31 8.00
CA THR A 16 -23.75 1.70 7.63
C THR A 16 -22.78 2.35 8.61
N ILE A 17 -22.99 2.19 9.92
CA ILE A 17 -22.08 2.72 10.95
C ILE A 17 -20.67 2.14 10.77
N TRP A 18 -20.57 0.84 10.50
CA TRP A 18 -19.28 0.18 10.32
C TRP A 18 -18.53 0.65 9.06
N VAL A 19 -19.26 0.88 7.96
CA VAL A 19 -18.70 1.48 6.73
C VAL A 19 -18.20 2.90 7.00
N LEU A 20 -19.00 3.74 7.67
CA LEU A 20 -18.60 5.12 8.01
C LEU A 20 -17.36 5.15 8.91
N PHE A 21 -17.30 4.26 9.91
CA PHE A 21 -16.13 4.10 10.76
C PHE A 21 -14.88 3.71 9.96
N SER A 22 -15.03 2.77 9.01
CA SER A 22 -13.91 2.31 8.17
C SER A 22 -13.38 3.42 7.26
N ILE A 23 -14.28 4.19 6.64
CA ILE A 23 -13.91 5.36 5.81
C ILE A 23 -13.18 6.41 6.67
N SER A 24 -13.74 6.74 7.84
CA SER A 24 -13.15 7.72 8.75
C SER A 24 -11.76 7.31 9.23
N LYS A 25 -11.59 6.03 9.59
CA LYS A 25 -10.29 5.48 9.97
C LYS A 25 -9.28 5.53 8.83
N SER A 26 -9.71 5.22 7.61
CA SER A 26 -8.87 5.31 6.40
C SER A 26 -8.38 6.74 6.19
N TYR A 27 -9.29 7.72 6.27
CA TYR A 27 -8.98 9.14 6.12
C TYR A 27 -7.99 9.65 7.18
N ILE A 28 -8.20 9.29 8.46
CA ILE A 28 -7.27 9.62 9.54
C ILE A 28 -5.88 9.02 9.30
N ASN A 29 -5.83 7.78 8.80
CA ASN A 29 -4.56 7.13 8.48
C ASN A 29 -3.82 7.85 7.34
N ASP A 30 -4.53 8.32 6.31
CA ASP A 30 -3.95 9.10 5.21
C ASP A 30 -3.39 10.44 5.72
N ILE A 31 -4.13 11.18 6.54
CA ILE A 31 -3.64 12.40 7.19
C ILE A 31 -2.38 12.14 8.01
N LYS A 32 -2.37 11.06 8.81
CA LYS A 32 -1.19 10.70 9.61
C LYS A 32 0.01 10.37 8.72
N LEU A 33 -0.21 9.68 7.61
CA LEU A 33 0.85 9.34 6.68
C LEU A 33 1.41 10.58 5.99
N ASN A 34 0.57 11.54 5.63
CA ASN A 34 0.99 12.78 4.98
C ASN A 34 1.77 13.70 5.93
N ASN A 35 1.43 13.71 7.24
CA ASN A 35 2.07 14.60 8.21
C ASN A 35 3.28 13.99 8.93
N TYR A 36 3.27 12.67 9.17
CA TYR A 36 4.26 11.99 10.02
C TYR A 36 4.88 10.76 9.35
N GLY A 37 4.58 10.53 8.08
CA GLY A 37 5.13 9.43 7.32
C GLY A 37 6.63 9.61 7.06
N ILE A 38 7.36 8.51 7.12
CA ILE A 38 8.76 8.45 6.72
C ILE A 38 8.82 7.88 5.31
N GLU A 39 9.57 8.56 4.45
CA GLU A 39 9.81 8.13 3.08
C GLU A 39 10.92 7.06 3.02
N THR A 40 10.72 6.08 2.16
CA THR A 40 11.67 5.03 1.83
C THR A 40 11.42 4.57 0.40
N ILE A 41 12.21 3.61 -0.07
CA ILE A 41 12.08 3.05 -1.41
C ILE A 41 11.50 1.64 -1.30
N GLY A 42 10.52 1.34 -2.14
CA GLY A 42 9.95 0.01 -2.31
C GLY A 42 10.22 -0.56 -3.69
N ARG A 43 10.54 -1.86 -3.75
CA ARG A 43 10.70 -2.63 -4.99
C ARG A 43 9.54 -3.57 -5.18
N VAL A 44 8.94 -3.55 -6.37
CA VAL A 44 7.84 -4.45 -6.72
C VAL A 44 8.40 -5.82 -7.07
N ILE A 45 7.96 -6.86 -6.37
CA ILE A 45 8.55 -8.22 -6.50
C ILE A 45 7.60 -9.24 -7.10
N LYS A 46 6.30 -8.97 -7.11
CA LYS A 46 5.31 -9.90 -7.68
C LYS A 46 4.00 -9.19 -7.99
N PHE A 47 3.37 -9.53 -9.11
CA PHE A 47 1.96 -9.22 -9.33
C PHE A 47 1.06 -10.36 -8.85
N LYS A 48 -0.05 -10.03 -8.21
CA LYS A 48 -1.07 -10.98 -7.71
C LYS A 48 -2.45 -10.61 -8.26
N GLY A 49 -3.34 -11.61 -8.31
CA GLY A 49 -4.76 -11.41 -8.59
C GLY A 49 -5.21 -11.68 -10.02
N ILE A 50 -6.52 -11.81 -10.19
CA ILE A 50 -7.22 -12.08 -11.45
C ILE A 50 -8.01 -10.82 -11.81
N SER A 51 -7.85 -10.30 -13.03
CA SER A 51 -8.54 -9.18 -13.68
C SER A 51 -9.05 -8.01 -12.79
N LYS A 52 -10.07 -8.22 -11.94
CA LYS A 52 -10.75 -7.21 -11.12
C LYS A 52 -10.14 -6.93 -9.74
N THR A 53 -9.28 -7.81 -9.22
CA THR A 53 -8.56 -7.62 -7.95
C THR A 53 -7.07 -7.82 -8.17
N LYS A 54 -6.54 -7.18 -9.21
CA LYS A 54 -5.09 -7.16 -9.43
C LYS A 54 -4.44 -6.35 -8.32
N GLY A 55 -3.29 -6.83 -7.88
CA GLY A 55 -2.47 -6.22 -6.85
C GLY A 55 -1.02 -6.56 -7.10
N PHE A 56 -0.15 -6.08 -6.24
CA PHE A 56 1.26 -6.41 -6.28
C PHE A 56 1.83 -6.50 -4.87
N GLU A 57 2.82 -7.36 -4.74
CA GLU A 57 3.69 -7.41 -3.59
C GLU A 57 4.91 -6.55 -3.85
N TYR A 58 5.31 -5.79 -2.84
CA TYR A 58 6.53 -5.02 -2.84
C TYR A 58 7.29 -5.24 -1.52
N ILE A 59 8.60 -5.08 -1.59
CA ILE A 59 9.48 -5.04 -0.43
C ILE A 59 10.00 -3.62 -0.23
N TYR A 60 10.16 -3.19 1.01
CA TYR A 60 10.66 -1.86 1.37
C TYR A 60 11.45 -1.95 2.67
N ASN A 61 12.37 -1.02 2.89
CA ASN A 61 13.21 -1.04 4.07
C ASN A 61 12.60 -0.18 5.20
N VAL A 62 12.50 -0.79 6.39
CA VAL A 62 12.22 -0.10 7.65
C VAL A 62 13.37 -0.40 8.61
N GLU A 63 14.15 0.63 8.95
CA GLU A 63 15.24 0.55 9.94
C GLU A 63 16.25 -0.58 9.66
N GLY A 64 16.65 -0.74 8.40
CA GLY A 64 17.59 -1.77 7.96
C GLY A 64 16.98 -3.15 7.73
N LYS A 65 15.68 -3.33 7.96
CA LYS A 65 14.97 -4.61 7.73
C LYS A 65 14.02 -4.50 6.55
N LEU A 66 14.19 -5.40 5.58
CA LEU A 66 13.25 -5.54 4.48
C LEU A 66 11.91 -6.09 4.98
N LYS A 67 10.85 -5.34 4.75
CA LYS A 67 9.47 -5.75 5.01
C LYS A 67 8.75 -5.96 3.70
N LYS A 68 7.86 -6.95 3.69
CA LYS A 68 6.99 -7.25 2.55
C LYS A 68 5.61 -6.68 2.79
N SER A 69 4.99 -6.17 1.73
CA SER A 69 3.62 -5.68 1.73
C SER A 69 2.93 -5.97 0.41
N GLU A 70 1.62 -5.83 0.43
CA GLU A 70 0.77 -5.91 -0.75
C GLU A 70 0.04 -4.58 -0.93
N SER A 71 -0.25 -4.22 -2.18
CA SER A 71 -1.20 -3.17 -2.55
C SER A 71 -2.09 -3.68 -3.67
N LEU A 72 -3.30 -3.12 -3.76
CA LEU A 72 -4.16 -3.32 -4.92
C LEU A 72 -3.71 -2.38 -6.04
N ILE A 73 -3.88 -2.82 -7.28
CA ILE A 73 -3.66 -2.02 -8.48
C ILE A 73 -4.91 -1.20 -8.72
N GLY A 74 -4.80 0.12 -8.56
CA GLY A 74 -5.81 1.05 -9.04
C GLY A 74 -5.94 1.02 -10.58
N LEU A 75 -7.06 1.51 -11.11
CA LEU A 75 -7.33 1.53 -12.56
C LEU A 75 -6.26 2.27 -13.40
N GLU A 76 -5.46 3.13 -12.79
CA GLU A 76 -4.50 4.02 -13.46
C GLU A 76 -3.03 3.79 -13.05
N GLU A 77 -2.74 2.75 -12.29
CA GLU A 77 -1.39 2.55 -11.75
C GLU A 77 -0.44 1.90 -12.78
N ASN A 78 0.48 2.71 -13.32
CA ASN A 78 1.58 2.27 -14.20
C ASN A 78 2.73 1.62 -13.41
N ILE A 79 2.41 0.64 -12.58
CA ILE A 79 3.41 -0.11 -11.82
C ILE A 79 4.01 -1.24 -12.67
N LYS A 80 5.34 -1.42 -12.62
CA LYS A 80 6.04 -2.53 -13.27
C LYS A 80 6.76 -3.41 -12.26
N LEU A 81 6.90 -4.69 -12.61
CA LEU A 81 7.64 -5.67 -11.81
C LEU A 81 9.12 -5.29 -11.77
N GLY A 82 9.78 -5.36 -10.62
CA GLY A 82 11.20 -5.05 -10.48
C GLY A 82 11.52 -3.56 -10.37
N ASP A 83 10.59 -2.68 -10.71
CA ASP A 83 10.75 -1.24 -10.55
C ASP A 83 10.69 -0.80 -9.09
N PHE A 84 11.30 0.36 -8.83
CA PHE A 84 11.40 1.00 -7.53
C PHE A 84 10.53 2.25 -7.48
N TYR A 85 9.81 2.43 -6.39
CA TYR A 85 8.88 3.53 -6.18
C TYR A 85 9.02 4.08 -4.76
N LYS A 86 8.57 5.33 -4.58
CA LYS A 86 8.45 5.90 -3.26
C LYS A 86 7.44 5.13 -2.42
N VAL A 87 7.84 4.81 -1.20
CA VAL A 87 6.98 4.27 -0.16
C VAL A 87 7.01 5.22 1.02
N VAL A 88 5.85 5.53 1.57
CA VAL A 88 5.73 6.25 2.83
C VAL A 88 5.09 5.31 3.84
N TYR A 89 5.66 5.23 5.04
CA TYR A 89 5.09 4.45 6.14
C TYR A 89 5.06 5.27 7.43
N LEU A 90 4.10 4.95 8.30
CA LEU A 90 4.03 5.58 9.61
C LEU A 90 4.97 4.85 10.59
N PRO A 91 5.95 5.52 11.20
CA PRO A 91 6.92 4.86 12.09
C PRO A 91 6.25 4.25 13.33
N SER A 92 5.24 4.92 13.88
CA SER A 92 4.47 4.41 15.02
C SER A 92 3.60 3.19 14.69
N ASN A 93 3.32 2.93 13.40
CA ASN A 93 2.62 1.74 12.95
C ASN A 93 2.91 1.45 11.47
N THR A 94 3.88 0.57 11.21
CA THR A 94 4.32 0.24 9.83
C THR A 94 3.26 -0.50 9.00
N ASN A 95 2.12 -0.85 9.59
CA ASN A 95 0.99 -1.36 8.82
C ASN A 95 0.29 -0.25 8.02
N ILE A 96 0.37 1.00 8.50
CA ILE A 96 -0.10 2.18 7.80
C ILE A 96 1.02 2.65 6.87
N LYS A 97 0.81 2.47 5.57
CA LYS A 97 1.80 2.72 4.53
C LYS A 97 1.12 2.87 3.17
N LYS A 98 1.82 3.52 2.25
CA LYS A 98 1.39 3.74 0.88
C LYS A 98 2.60 3.70 -0.04
N ILE A 99 2.45 3.06 -1.18
CA ILE A 99 3.39 3.12 -2.28
C ILE A 99 2.79 4.03 -3.36
N TYR A 100 3.61 4.91 -3.93
CA TYR A 100 3.19 5.91 -4.89
C TYR A 100 3.59 5.44 -6.30
N SER A 101 2.62 4.97 -7.08
CA SER A 101 2.83 4.40 -8.42
C SER A 101 3.36 5.39 -9.45
N ASP A 102 3.12 6.67 -9.22
CA ASP A 102 3.53 7.82 -10.02
C ASP A 102 4.95 8.30 -9.68
N GLU A 103 5.44 8.01 -8.48
CA GLU A 103 6.77 8.42 -8.00
C GLU A 103 7.81 7.29 -8.17
N LYS A 104 8.14 6.97 -9.44
CA LYS A 104 9.19 5.99 -9.78
C LYS A 104 10.58 6.53 -9.44
N ILE A 105 11.39 5.72 -8.77
CA ILE A 105 12.78 6.03 -8.43
C ILE A 105 13.74 5.32 -9.39
N LYS A 106 14.63 6.10 -10.01
CA LYS A 106 15.71 5.61 -10.90
C LYS A 106 17.11 5.87 -10.37
N ASP A 107 17.23 6.67 -9.31
CA ASP A 107 18.52 6.98 -8.70
C ASP A 107 19.08 5.75 -7.99
N THR A 108 20.12 5.17 -8.57
CA THR A 108 20.79 3.97 -8.07
C THR A 108 21.46 4.20 -6.72
N VAL A 109 21.96 5.42 -6.45
CA VAL A 109 22.57 5.76 -5.16
C VAL A 109 21.52 5.80 -4.07
N ALA A 110 20.35 6.38 -4.35
CA ALA A 110 19.23 6.38 -3.41
C ALA A 110 18.74 4.95 -3.12
N ILE A 111 18.63 4.11 -4.15
CA ILE A 111 18.22 2.70 -4.01
C ILE A 111 19.21 1.90 -3.16
N LEU A 112 20.52 2.06 -3.38
CA LEU A 112 21.55 1.42 -2.56
C LEU A 112 21.49 1.92 -1.10
N LYS A 113 21.31 3.22 -0.88
CA LYS A 113 21.15 3.80 0.46
C LYS A 113 19.89 3.29 1.18
N ALA A 114 18.83 2.96 0.44
CA ALA A 114 17.64 2.33 0.97
C ALA A 114 17.84 0.84 1.32
N GLY A 115 19.05 0.28 1.12
CA GLY A 115 19.41 -1.07 1.53
C GLY A 115 19.11 -2.16 0.52
N PHE A 116 18.89 -1.80 -0.75
CA PHE A 116 18.82 -2.75 -1.87
C PHE A 116 20.20 -3.03 -2.44
N SER A 117 20.36 -4.17 -3.10
CA SER A 117 21.64 -4.59 -3.65
C SER A 117 21.88 -4.05 -5.07
N ARG A 118 23.11 -4.21 -5.58
CA ARG A 118 23.40 -3.88 -7.00
C ARG A 118 22.67 -4.81 -7.95
N GLU A 119 22.58 -6.09 -7.59
CA GLU A 119 21.85 -7.10 -8.35
C GLU A 119 20.36 -6.74 -8.45
N ASP A 120 19.77 -6.13 -7.41
CA ASP A 120 18.38 -5.67 -7.45
C ASP A 120 18.16 -4.56 -8.49
N ILE A 121 19.16 -3.70 -8.70
CA ILE A 121 19.15 -2.61 -9.69
C ILE A 121 19.37 -3.16 -11.10
N GLU A 122 20.30 -4.09 -11.28
CA GLU A 122 20.58 -4.71 -12.58
C GLU A 122 19.39 -5.51 -13.12
N ASN A 123 18.55 -6.05 -12.23
CA ASN A 123 17.32 -6.76 -12.56
C ASN A 123 16.10 -5.83 -12.79
N MET A 124 16.29 -4.51 -12.94
CA MET A 124 15.20 -3.61 -13.36
C MET A 124 14.76 -3.95 -14.80
N PRO A 125 13.45 -3.83 -15.13
CA PRO A 125 12.99 -3.90 -16.51
C PRO A 125 13.66 -2.83 -17.36
N LYS A 126 14.15 -3.23 -18.53
CA LYS A 126 14.63 -2.30 -19.57
C LYS A 126 13.47 -1.55 -20.21
#